data_AF-A0A954N5Q4-F1
#
_entry.id   AF-A0A954N5Q4-F1
#
_cell.length_a   1.000
_cell.length_b   1.000
_cell.length_c   1.000
_cell.angle_alpha   90.00
_cell.angle_beta   90.00
_cell.angle_gamma   90.00
#
_symmetry.space_group_name_H-M   'P 1'
#
loop_
_entity.id
_entity.type
_entity.pdbx_description
1 polymer ?
#
loop_
_entity_poly.entity_id
_entity_poly.type
_entity_poly.pdbx_seq_one_letter_code
_entity_poly.pdbx_strand_id
1 'polypeptide(L)'
;MSIAETIKKILGFVPPETGILNSAATHSPVAEKLAEPSRDELSEFEITEDYQKTLELIDAEVPIIFVTGRAGTGKSTFIRFIRKKYQGQVAIVAPTGVAAMNAGGATIHSFFMLPPRVVEPADIKKVDNNRLYKALRILVVDEVSMVRADMLDAMDQFLRLNGKRPELPFGGVQVVLVGDLAQLPPVVGKKEESILFTRRYKSPFFFSSEVLSKCFTAPVELSRVFRQTDSSFIDILSKIRLGKVTDADLAWINQRTNQQLPDPTPVVLTPTNASADEINREGLARIEGEAQKYKGCIVGDFKVEEDRLPSPLILELKIDARVMFTRNDSEKRWVNGTLGRVVEMTSGHISVELDEGGRGIVDVTPSTWESYRYRYDEVAERVVAVVVGSFTQFPLQLAW
;
A
#
# COMPACT_ATOMS: atom_id res chain seq x y z
N MET A 1 20.39 26.41 -3.79
CA MET A 1 20.11 25.64 -5.02
C MET A 1 18.61 25.60 -5.19
N SER A 2 18.12 25.76 -6.41
CA SER A 2 16.69 25.54 -6.70
C SER A 2 16.31 24.07 -6.52
N ILE A 3 15.00 23.77 -6.41
CA ILE A 3 14.51 22.38 -6.39
C ILE A 3 14.97 21.62 -7.63
N ALA A 4 14.91 22.25 -8.82
CA ALA A 4 15.35 21.65 -10.07
C ALA A 4 16.85 21.32 -10.07
N GLU A 5 17.70 22.22 -9.56
CA GLU A 5 19.14 21.96 -9.40
C GLU A 5 19.40 20.82 -8.41
N THR A 6 18.60 20.76 -7.34
CA THR A 6 18.74 19.72 -6.31
C THR A 6 18.36 18.35 -6.85
N ILE A 7 17.24 18.25 -7.59
CA ILE A 7 16.84 17.02 -8.29
C ILE A 7 17.91 16.62 -9.30
N LYS A 8 18.44 17.56 -10.09
CA LYS A 8 19.54 17.29 -11.04
C LYS A 8 20.78 16.74 -10.34
N LYS A 9 21.15 17.30 -9.19
CA LYS A 9 22.31 16.86 -8.41
C LYS A 9 22.12 15.44 -7.86
N ILE A 10 20.94 15.11 -7.35
CA ILE A 10 20.68 13.82 -6.67
C ILE A 10 20.37 12.70 -7.68
N LEU A 11 19.56 12.99 -8.71
CA LEU A 11 19.05 12.00 -9.66
C LEU A 11 19.74 12.02 -11.02
N GLY A 12 20.59 13.01 -11.29
CA GLY A 12 21.34 13.10 -12.55
C GLY A 12 20.55 13.58 -13.76
N PHE A 13 19.29 14.01 -13.59
CA PHE A 13 18.47 14.55 -14.69
C PHE A 13 17.66 15.78 -14.26
N VAL A 14 17.29 16.62 -15.23
CA VAL A 14 16.46 17.81 -14.98
C VAL A 14 14.99 17.40 -15.15
N PRO A 15 14.14 17.56 -14.11
CA PRO A 15 12.72 17.27 -14.25
C PRO A 15 12.10 18.21 -15.30
N PRO A 16 11.11 17.73 -16.08
CA PRO A 16 10.47 18.58 -17.09
C PRO A 16 9.89 19.84 -16.46
N GLU A 17 10.00 20.98 -17.17
CA GLU A 17 9.43 22.24 -16.70
C GLU A 17 7.94 22.06 -16.39
N THR A 18 7.61 22.16 -15.10
CA THR A 18 6.24 22.09 -14.60
C THR A 18 5.84 23.50 -14.13
N GLY A 19 4.54 23.80 -14.10
CA GLY A 19 4.00 25.17 -14.08
C GLY A 19 4.28 26.06 -12.85
N ILE A 20 3.37 27.01 -12.61
CA ILE A 20 3.58 28.19 -11.72
C ILE A 20 3.89 27.81 -10.25
N LEU A 21 3.43 26.65 -9.75
CA LEU A 21 3.64 26.26 -8.35
C LEU A 21 5.12 25.97 -8.02
N ASN A 22 5.97 25.77 -9.02
CA ASN A 22 7.40 25.59 -8.82
C ASN A 22 8.12 26.84 -8.33
N SER A 23 7.64 28.03 -8.71
CA SER A 23 8.28 29.29 -8.28
C SER A 23 8.05 29.57 -6.79
N ALA A 24 6.89 29.18 -6.26
CA ALA A 24 6.52 29.36 -4.86
C ALA A 24 7.24 28.38 -3.92
N ALA A 25 7.60 27.18 -4.39
CA ALA A 25 8.29 26.16 -3.59
C ALA A 25 9.79 26.43 -3.36
N THR A 26 10.34 27.56 -3.84
CA THR A 26 11.80 27.83 -3.84
C THR A 26 12.37 28.46 -2.56
N HIS A 27 11.64 28.47 -1.45
CA HIS A 27 12.13 29.12 -0.23
C HIS A 27 13.02 28.21 0.64
N SER A 28 14.01 28.84 1.29
CA SER A 28 15.09 28.20 2.06
C SER A 28 14.59 27.18 3.10
N PRO A 29 15.36 26.09 3.33
CA PRO A 29 14.98 25.02 4.25
C PRO A 29 14.85 25.57 5.66
N VAL A 30 13.64 25.48 6.23
CA VAL A 30 13.41 25.76 7.66
C VAL A 30 13.35 24.40 8.33
N ALA A 31 14.51 23.80 8.51
CA ALA A 31 14.64 22.55 9.23
C ALA A 31 14.40 22.78 10.73
N GLU A 32 13.14 22.69 11.16
CA GLU A 32 12.83 22.38 12.56
C GLU A 32 13.21 20.91 12.79
N LYS A 33 14.46 20.68 13.24
CA LYS A 33 14.96 19.37 13.66
C LYS A 33 14.18 18.90 14.89
N LEU A 34 13.20 18.02 14.69
CA LEU A 34 12.76 17.12 15.76
C LEU A 34 13.75 15.97 15.92
N ALA A 35 13.75 15.33 17.09
CA ALA A 35 14.67 14.26 17.46
C ALA A 35 14.62 13.12 16.43
N GLU A 36 15.75 12.83 15.79
CA GLU A 36 15.92 11.64 14.96
C GLU A 36 15.87 10.40 15.85
N PRO A 37 15.23 9.30 15.40
CA PRO A 37 15.28 8.04 16.12
C PRO A 37 16.72 7.55 16.27
N SER A 38 16.99 6.77 17.31
CA SER A 38 18.33 6.23 17.57
C SER A 38 18.82 5.41 16.37
N ARG A 39 20.14 5.44 16.08
CA ARG A 39 20.74 4.65 14.98
C ARG A 39 20.44 3.15 15.12
N ASP A 40 20.33 2.66 16.36
CA ASP A 40 20.05 1.25 16.66
C ASP A 40 18.64 0.84 16.21
N GLU A 41 17.66 1.74 16.28
CA GLU A 41 16.29 1.46 15.84
C GLU A 41 16.17 1.31 14.33
N LEU A 42 17.03 1.93 13.53
CA LEU A 42 16.99 1.83 12.06
C LEU A 42 17.87 0.69 11.53
N SER A 43 18.63 0.01 12.39
CA SER A 43 19.59 -1.05 12.01
C SER A 43 18.95 -2.29 11.38
N GLU A 44 17.65 -2.50 11.60
CA GLU A 44 16.88 -3.62 11.00
C GLU A 44 16.64 -3.44 9.49
N PHE A 45 16.88 -2.26 8.93
CA PHE A 45 16.64 -1.94 7.53
C PHE A 45 17.93 -1.93 6.72
N GLU A 46 17.95 -2.69 5.63
CA GLU A 46 18.98 -2.54 4.61
C GLU A 46 18.70 -1.26 3.79
N ILE A 47 19.54 -0.24 3.97
CA ILE A 47 19.42 1.04 3.26
C ILE A 47 20.13 0.91 1.91
N THR A 48 19.35 0.86 0.84
CA THR A 48 19.88 0.85 -0.54
C THR A 48 20.24 2.26 -1.02
N GLU A 49 20.97 2.35 -2.13
CA GLU A 49 21.27 3.64 -2.76
C GLU A 49 19.99 4.42 -3.13
N ASP A 50 18.96 3.73 -3.61
CA ASP A 50 17.68 4.33 -3.97
C ASP A 50 16.92 4.87 -2.74
N TYR A 51 17.06 4.23 -1.58
CA TYR A 51 16.54 4.78 -0.31
C TYR A 51 17.30 6.05 0.07
N GLN A 52 18.62 6.03 -0.03
CA GLN A 52 19.47 7.17 0.29
C GLN A 52 19.14 8.39 -0.58
N LYS A 53 18.98 8.20 -1.90
CA LYS A 53 18.51 9.26 -2.82
C LYS A 53 17.17 9.83 -2.39
N THR A 54 16.23 8.98 -2.00
CA THR A 54 14.92 9.43 -1.52
C THR A 54 15.03 10.25 -0.23
N LEU A 55 15.90 9.86 0.70
CA LEU A 55 16.16 10.63 1.91
C LEU A 55 16.75 12.00 1.62
N GLU A 56 17.72 12.07 0.71
CA GLU A 56 18.31 13.34 0.29
C GLU A 56 17.28 14.28 -0.34
N LEU A 57 16.32 13.75 -1.11
CA LEU A 57 15.20 14.52 -1.65
C LEU A 57 14.23 14.98 -0.55
N ILE A 58 13.99 14.14 0.46
CA ILE A 58 13.16 14.49 1.62
C ILE A 58 13.81 15.65 2.42
N ASP A 59 15.09 15.51 2.72
CA ASP A 59 15.86 16.51 3.48
C ASP A 59 16.05 17.82 2.69
N ALA A 60 16.04 17.74 1.36
CA ALA A 60 16.02 18.89 0.46
C ALA A 60 14.63 19.52 0.27
N GLU A 61 13.59 19.04 0.97
CA GLU A 61 12.22 19.54 0.90
C GLU A 61 11.62 19.53 -0.53
N VAL A 62 12.01 18.56 -1.37
CA VAL A 62 11.40 18.39 -2.70
C VAL A 62 9.91 18.09 -2.54
N PRO A 63 8.97 18.91 -3.06
CA PRO A 63 7.56 18.84 -2.67
C PRO A 63 6.89 17.49 -2.97
N ILE A 64 7.26 16.86 -4.10
CA ILE A 64 6.66 15.60 -4.53
C ILE A 64 7.77 14.64 -4.95
N ILE A 65 7.78 13.46 -4.34
CA ILE A 65 8.70 12.37 -4.66
C ILE A 65 7.85 11.18 -5.08
N PHE A 66 8.15 10.58 -6.23
CA PHE A 66 7.49 9.37 -6.71
C PHE A 66 8.45 8.18 -6.62
N VAL A 67 8.23 7.32 -5.64
CA VAL A 67 8.99 6.08 -5.45
C VAL A 67 8.27 4.95 -6.16
N THR A 68 8.84 4.51 -7.27
CA THR A 68 8.36 3.36 -8.05
C THR A 68 9.28 2.17 -7.87
N GLY A 69 8.83 1.00 -8.28
CA GLY A 69 9.66 -0.19 -8.27
C GLY A 69 8.85 -1.42 -8.59
N ARG A 70 9.51 -2.42 -9.16
CA ARG A 70 8.88 -3.70 -9.54
C ARG A 70 8.39 -4.46 -8.31
N ALA A 71 7.62 -5.53 -8.51
CA ALA A 71 7.26 -6.44 -7.42
C ALA A 71 8.54 -6.98 -6.74
N GLY A 72 8.53 -7.04 -5.41
CA GLY A 72 9.67 -7.57 -4.65
C GLY A 72 10.85 -6.61 -4.45
N THR A 73 10.73 -5.33 -4.80
CA THR A 73 11.80 -4.30 -4.63
C THR A 73 11.83 -3.62 -3.26
N GLY A 74 10.98 -4.06 -2.32
CA GLY A 74 10.99 -3.56 -0.95
C GLY A 74 10.18 -2.28 -0.68
N LYS A 75 9.22 -1.89 -1.54
CA LYS A 75 8.35 -0.71 -1.32
C LYS A 75 7.69 -0.66 0.08
N SER A 76 7.10 -1.76 0.54
CA SER A 76 6.48 -1.79 1.89
C SER A 76 7.53 -1.70 3.01
N THR A 77 8.75 -2.20 2.80
CA THR A 77 9.87 -2.01 3.72
C THR A 77 10.32 -0.55 3.75
N PHE A 78 10.35 0.12 2.60
CA PHE A 78 10.65 1.55 2.49
C PHE A 78 9.64 2.40 3.27
N ILE A 79 8.34 2.13 3.14
CA ILE A 79 7.29 2.85 3.88
C ILE A 79 7.47 2.66 5.40
N ARG A 80 7.76 1.44 5.87
CA ARG A 80 8.05 1.19 7.29
C ARG A 80 9.28 1.96 7.78
N PHE A 81 10.32 2.03 6.95
CA PHE A 81 11.52 2.79 7.25
C PHE A 81 11.22 4.30 7.37
N ILE A 82 10.49 4.89 6.41
CA ILE A 82 10.07 6.31 6.45
C ILE A 82 9.23 6.60 7.69
N ARG A 83 8.29 5.70 8.03
CA ARG A 83 7.46 5.81 9.24
C ARG A 83 8.30 5.93 10.50
N LYS A 84 9.34 5.10 10.62
CA LYS A 84 10.22 5.05 11.79
C LYS A 84 11.15 6.27 11.82
N LYS A 85 11.79 6.61 10.69
CA LYS A 85 12.71 7.74 10.59
C LYS A 85 12.07 9.10 10.87
N TYR A 86 10.84 9.32 10.40
CA TYR A 86 10.12 10.59 10.54
C TYR A 86 8.94 10.50 11.52
N GLN A 87 9.07 9.66 12.54
CA GLN A 87 8.03 9.45 13.53
C GLN A 87 7.58 10.78 14.15
N GLY A 88 6.27 11.00 14.23
CA GLY A 88 5.69 12.23 14.77
C GLY A 88 5.47 13.35 13.74
N GLN A 89 5.98 13.22 12.52
CA GLN A 89 5.78 14.21 11.45
C GLN A 89 5.20 13.61 10.15
N VAL A 90 4.94 12.29 10.16
CA VAL A 90 4.52 11.52 8.98
C VAL A 90 3.11 10.95 9.15
N ALA A 91 2.32 11.01 8.08
CA ALA A 91 1.10 10.23 7.92
C ALA A 91 1.21 9.34 6.69
N ILE A 92 0.69 8.13 6.81
CA ILE A 92 0.64 7.14 5.72
C ILE A 92 -0.83 6.91 5.36
N VAL A 93 -1.14 7.07 4.09
CA VAL A 93 -2.47 6.85 3.52
C VAL A 93 -2.42 5.89 2.34
N ALA A 94 -3.52 5.18 2.10
CA ALA A 94 -3.66 4.30 0.95
C ALA A 94 -5.09 4.36 0.36
N PRO A 95 -5.31 3.98 -0.91
CA PRO A 95 -6.63 4.05 -1.54
C PRO A 95 -7.61 2.99 -1.02
N THR A 96 -7.12 1.84 -0.56
CA THR A 96 -7.97 0.73 -0.07
C THR A 96 -7.75 0.47 1.43
N GLY A 97 -8.76 -0.12 2.09
CA GLY A 97 -8.68 -0.47 3.51
C GLY A 97 -7.56 -1.47 3.81
N VAL A 98 -7.42 -2.52 2.99
CA VAL A 98 -6.37 -3.53 3.14
C VAL A 98 -4.97 -2.94 2.98
N ALA A 99 -4.75 -2.09 1.96
CA ALA A 99 -3.47 -1.41 1.79
C ALA A 99 -3.16 -0.47 2.97
N ALA A 100 -4.15 0.28 3.45
CA ALA A 100 -3.99 1.15 4.61
C ALA A 100 -3.61 0.34 5.87
N MET A 101 -4.27 -0.78 6.13
CA MET A 101 -3.94 -1.67 7.25
C MET A 101 -2.53 -2.25 7.14
N ASN A 102 -2.16 -2.75 5.95
CA ASN A 102 -0.83 -3.31 5.71
C ASN A 102 0.29 -2.28 5.89
N ALA A 103 0.03 -1.02 5.53
CA ALA A 103 0.95 0.09 5.73
C ALA A 103 0.94 0.66 7.17
N GLY A 104 0.00 0.22 8.01
CA GLY A 104 -0.22 0.77 9.35
C GLY A 104 -0.68 2.23 9.32
N GLY A 105 -1.51 2.57 8.33
CA GLY A 105 -2.00 3.91 8.04
C GLY A 105 -3.53 3.99 7.96
N ALA A 106 -4.02 5.04 7.32
CA ALA A 106 -5.45 5.31 7.13
C ALA A 106 -5.82 5.28 5.64
N THR A 107 -7.11 5.16 5.32
CA THR A 107 -7.53 5.36 3.91
C THR A 107 -7.48 6.84 3.54
N ILE A 108 -7.22 7.16 2.27
CA ILE A 108 -7.27 8.55 1.76
C ILE A 108 -8.62 9.19 2.12
N HIS A 109 -9.71 8.47 1.89
CA HIS A 109 -11.07 8.91 2.21
C HIS A 109 -11.24 9.30 3.68
N SER A 110 -10.79 8.47 4.61
CA SER A 110 -10.95 8.74 6.04
C SER A 110 -10.03 9.84 6.56
N PHE A 111 -8.79 9.91 6.05
CA PHE A 111 -7.81 10.92 6.47
C PHE A 111 -8.18 12.34 6.02
N PHE A 112 -8.71 12.47 4.79
CA PHE A 112 -9.09 13.75 4.18
C PHE A 112 -10.59 14.05 4.25
N MET A 113 -11.39 13.17 4.84
CA MET A 113 -12.86 13.28 4.89
C MET A 113 -13.49 13.41 3.49
N LEU A 114 -12.92 12.71 2.50
CA LEU A 114 -13.35 12.74 1.09
C LEU A 114 -14.32 11.59 0.78
N PRO A 115 -15.37 11.83 -0.02
CA PRO A 115 -16.35 10.79 -0.32
C PRO A 115 -15.80 9.73 -1.31
N PRO A 116 -16.32 8.49 -1.29
CA PRO A 116 -15.90 7.40 -2.17
C PRO A 116 -16.55 7.51 -3.57
N ARG A 117 -16.45 8.69 -4.18
CA ARG A 117 -16.94 9.01 -5.55
C ARG A 117 -16.00 10.03 -6.19
N VAL A 118 -16.28 10.47 -7.41
CA VAL A 118 -15.59 11.62 -7.99
C VAL A 118 -15.77 12.83 -7.06
N VAL A 119 -14.65 13.42 -6.64
CA VAL A 119 -14.63 14.49 -5.63
C VAL A 119 -15.00 15.82 -6.27
N GLU A 120 -15.95 16.54 -5.70
CA GLU A 120 -16.31 17.89 -6.13
C GLU A 120 -15.69 18.96 -5.23
N PRO A 121 -15.49 20.19 -5.70
CA PRO A 121 -14.93 21.25 -4.86
C PRO A 121 -15.68 21.46 -3.54
N ALA A 122 -17.01 21.27 -3.53
CA ALA A 122 -17.85 21.38 -2.32
C ALA A 122 -17.65 20.24 -1.30
N ASP A 123 -17.07 19.11 -1.73
CA ASP A 123 -16.73 18.01 -0.84
C ASP A 123 -15.49 18.34 0.02
N ILE A 124 -14.65 19.29 -0.43
CA ILE A 124 -13.41 19.69 0.24
C ILE A 124 -13.72 20.77 1.27
N LYS A 125 -13.66 20.39 2.55
CA LYS A 125 -14.09 21.25 3.66
C LYS A 125 -12.93 21.69 4.54
N LYS A 126 -13.08 22.89 5.10
CA LYS A 126 -12.22 23.37 6.18
C LYS A 126 -12.53 22.57 7.44
N VAL A 127 -11.50 22.18 8.17
CA VAL A 127 -11.58 21.44 9.42
C VAL A 127 -11.40 22.41 10.57
N ASP A 128 -12.30 22.33 11.57
CA ASP A 128 -12.26 23.21 12.74
C ASP A 128 -10.94 23.05 13.52
N ASN A 129 -10.53 21.81 13.78
CA ASN A 129 -9.22 21.49 14.36
C ASN A 129 -8.26 20.97 13.29
N ASN A 130 -7.54 21.89 12.64
CA ASN A 130 -6.57 21.57 11.60
C ASN A 130 -5.11 21.44 12.11
N ARG A 131 -4.89 21.34 13.43
CA ARG A 131 -3.55 21.21 14.02
C ARG A 131 -2.76 20.03 13.46
N LEU A 132 -3.44 18.89 13.24
CA LEU A 132 -2.88 17.72 12.57
C LEU A 132 -2.27 18.07 11.22
N TYR A 133 -3.04 18.71 10.34
CA TYR A 133 -2.60 19.03 8.97
C TYR A 133 -1.55 20.14 8.94
N LYS A 134 -1.52 21.02 9.94
CA LYS A 134 -0.47 22.05 10.10
C LYS A 134 0.85 21.49 10.62
N ALA A 135 0.80 20.43 11.44
CA ALA A 135 1.96 19.75 12.00
C ALA A 135 2.52 18.65 11.07
N LEU A 136 1.73 18.19 10.11
CA LEU A 136 2.13 17.20 9.13
C LEU A 136 3.25 17.74 8.23
N ARG A 137 4.37 17.02 8.16
CA ARG A 137 5.50 17.36 7.28
C ARG A 137 5.53 16.46 6.05
N ILE A 138 5.31 15.16 6.25
CA ILE A 138 5.42 14.14 5.20
C ILE A 138 4.11 13.36 5.11
N LEU A 139 3.57 13.27 3.90
CA LEU A 139 2.45 12.39 3.57
C LEU A 139 2.94 11.29 2.63
N VAL A 140 2.90 10.05 3.08
CA VAL A 140 3.18 8.88 2.24
C VAL A 140 1.86 8.36 1.69
N VAL A 141 1.78 8.19 0.36
CA VAL A 141 0.63 7.61 -0.33
C VAL A 141 1.04 6.26 -0.89
N ASP A 142 0.65 5.18 -0.21
CA ASP A 142 0.89 3.82 -0.69
C ASP A 142 -0.11 3.43 -1.78
N GLU A 143 0.29 2.51 -2.66
CA GLU A 143 -0.47 2.06 -3.84
C GLU A 143 -1.00 3.22 -4.71
N VAL A 144 -0.16 4.22 -4.97
CA VAL A 144 -0.55 5.43 -5.75
C VAL A 144 -1.07 5.09 -7.16
N SER A 145 -0.69 3.94 -7.73
CA SER A 145 -1.19 3.48 -9.03
C SER A 145 -2.71 3.28 -9.06
N MET A 146 -3.34 3.01 -7.91
CA MET A 146 -4.79 2.89 -7.77
C MET A 146 -5.48 4.23 -7.47
N VAL A 147 -4.71 5.32 -7.29
CA VAL A 147 -5.25 6.65 -6.96
C VAL A 147 -5.69 7.36 -8.24
N ARG A 148 -6.90 7.93 -8.21
CA ARG A 148 -7.41 8.73 -9.33
C ARG A 148 -6.83 10.15 -9.36
N ALA A 149 -6.80 10.75 -10.53
CA ALA A 149 -6.36 12.14 -10.73
C ALA A 149 -7.13 13.16 -9.85
N ASP A 150 -8.46 13.05 -9.81
CA ASP A 150 -9.32 13.94 -9.00
C ASP A 150 -9.05 13.80 -7.50
N MET A 151 -8.74 12.58 -7.06
CA MET A 151 -8.43 12.30 -5.66
C MET A 151 -7.12 12.98 -5.24
N LEU A 152 -6.08 12.92 -6.08
CA LEU A 152 -4.80 13.57 -5.78
C LEU A 152 -4.93 15.10 -5.76
N ASP A 153 -5.70 15.69 -6.68
CA ASP A 153 -5.98 17.14 -6.65
C ASP A 153 -6.85 17.55 -5.46
N ALA A 154 -7.77 16.68 -5.02
CA ALA A 154 -8.57 16.91 -3.82
C ALA A 154 -7.69 16.90 -2.55
N MET A 155 -6.71 16.00 -2.47
CA MET A 155 -5.73 15.98 -1.38
C MET A 155 -4.90 17.28 -1.34
N ASP A 156 -4.43 17.76 -2.49
CA ASP A 156 -3.73 19.03 -2.62
C ASP A 156 -4.59 20.20 -2.15
N GLN A 157 -5.81 20.33 -2.68
CA GLN A 157 -6.74 21.40 -2.31
C GLN A 157 -7.10 21.35 -0.81
N PHE A 158 -7.32 20.15 -0.26
CA PHE A 158 -7.61 19.98 1.15
C PHE A 158 -6.45 20.47 2.02
N LEU A 159 -5.21 20.08 1.68
CA LEU A 159 -4.03 20.50 2.45
C LEU A 159 -3.70 21.97 2.27
N ARG A 160 -3.96 22.57 1.09
CA ARG A 160 -3.87 24.03 0.95
C ARG A 160 -4.90 24.77 1.81
N LEU A 161 -6.10 24.21 1.96
CA LEU A 161 -7.15 24.78 2.82
C LEU A 161 -6.89 24.62 4.33
N ASN A 162 -6.26 23.51 4.73
CA ASN A 162 -6.15 23.11 6.15
C ASN A 162 -4.71 23.10 6.70
N GLY A 163 -3.70 23.11 5.83
CA GLY A 163 -2.28 22.99 6.18
C GLY A 163 -1.62 24.32 6.55
N LYS A 164 -0.28 24.28 6.65
CA LYS A 164 0.54 25.40 7.16
C LYS A 164 0.76 26.50 6.12
N ARG A 165 0.93 26.14 4.83
CA ARG A 165 1.35 27.03 3.74
C ARG A 165 0.41 26.91 2.52
N PRO A 166 -0.77 27.58 2.53
CA PRO A 166 -1.79 27.46 1.48
C PRO A 166 -1.33 27.78 0.06
N GLU A 167 -0.28 28.58 -0.08
CA GLU A 167 0.33 29.00 -1.33
C GLU A 167 1.20 27.92 -2.00
N LEU A 168 1.59 26.90 -1.24
CA LEU A 168 2.45 25.81 -1.73
C LEU A 168 1.61 24.58 -2.13
N PRO A 169 2.12 23.73 -3.05
CA PRO A 169 1.57 22.40 -3.28
C PRO A 169 1.35 21.65 -1.96
N PHE A 170 0.20 20.99 -1.84
CA PHE A 170 -0.21 20.24 -0.66
C PHE A 170 -0.08 21.03 0.65
N GLY A 171 -0.30 22.35 0.62
CA GLY A 171 -0.22 23.17 1.84
C GLY A 171 1.19 23.23 2.46
N GLY A 172 2.23 22.91 1.68
CA GLY A 172 3.61 22.79 2.13
C GLY A 172 3.98 21.43 2.72
N VAL A 173 3.07 20.44 2.70
CA VAL A 173 3.37 19.06 3.08
C VAL A 173 4.11 18.37 1.95
N GLN A 174 5.22 17.71 2.25
CA GLN A 174 5.94 16.90 1.28
C GLN A 174 5.20 15.59 1.03
N VAL A 175 4.96 15.26 -0.23
CA VAL A 175 4.23 14.05 -0.62
C VAL A 175 5.16 13.02 -1.22
N VAL A 176 5.19 11.82 -0.62
CA VAL A 176 5.92 10.65 -1.11
C VAL A 176 4.90 9.66 -1.67
N LEU A 177 4.77 9.65 -3.00
CA LEU A 177 3.91 8.75 -3.75
C LEU A 177 4.65 7.42 -3.93
N VAL A 178 4.10 6.32 -3.41
CA VAL A 178 4.71 4.98 -3.51
C VAL A 178 3.77 4.07 -4.28
N GLY A 179 4.28 3.36 -5.29
CA GLY A 179 3.47 2.39 -6.01
C GLY A 179 4.14 1.84 -7.25
N ASP A 180 3.40 1.09 -8.04
CA ASP A 180 3.89 0.47 -9.26
C ASP A 180 2.90 0.70 -10.41
N LEU A 181 3.29 1.50 -11.40
CA LEU A 181 2.44 1.87 -12.54
C LEU A 181 1.99 0.67 -13.40
N ALA A 182 2.69 -0.46 -13.30
CA ALA A 182 2.35 -1.67 -14.06
C ALA A 182 1.60 -2.72 -13.23
N GLN A 183 1.15 -2.37 -12.02
CA GLN A 183 0.23 -3.20 -11.23
C GLN A 183 -1.20 -2.76 -11.51
N LEU A 184 -2.00 -2.52 -10.47
CA LEU A 184 -3.42 -2.27 -10.61
C LEU A 184 -3.68 -0.77 -10.85
N PRO A 185 -4.44 -0.42 -11.90
CA PRO A 185 -4.89 0.95 -12.16
C PRO A 185 -6.02 1.34 -11.19
N PRO A 186 -6.45 2.61 -11.17
CA PRO A 186 -7.69 2.97 -10.48
C PRO A 186 -8.88 2.23 -11.12
N VAL A 187 -9.77 1.70 -10.29
CA VAL A 187 -11.06 1.15 -10.76
C VAL A 187 -12.01 2.33 -10.99
N VAL A 188 -12.38 2.57 -12.26
CA VAL A 188 -13.23 3.70 -12.66
C VAL A 188 -14.37 3.20 -13.53
N GLY A 189 -15.61 3.45 -13.10
CA GLY A 189 -16.79 3.14 -13.91
C GLY A 189 -16.97 4.14 -15.06
N LYS A 190 -17.68 3.74 -16.12
CA LYS A 190 -17.94 4.60 -17.30
C LYS A 190 -18.48 6.00 -16.96
N LYS A 191 -19.36 6.08 -15.95
CA LYS A 191 -19.92 7.36 -15.49
C LYS A 191 -18.85 8.24 -14.86
N GLU A 192 -18.03 7.69 -13.96
CA GLU A 192 -16.96 8.43 -13.30
C GLU A 192 -15.93 8.92 -14.31
N GLU A 193 -15.55 8.04 -15.24
CA GLU A 193 -14.64 8.36 -16.35
C GLU A 193 -15.16 9.55 -17.18
N SER A 194 -16.43 9.54 -17.56
CA SER A 194 -17.04 10.64 -18.32
C SER A 194 -17.00 11.98 -17.55
N ILE A 195 -17.17 11.94 -16.23
CA ILE A 195 -17.08 13.14 -15.38
C ILE A 195 -15.64 13.65 -15.33
N LEU A 196 -14.65 12.76 -15.19
CA LEU A 196 -13.23 13.12 -15.15
C LEU A 196 -12.80 13.80 -16.45
N PHE A 197 -13.18 13.26 -17.62
CA PHE A 197 -12.87 13.88 -18.90
C PHE A 197 -13.55 15.25 -19.08
N THR A 198 -14.81 15.39 -18.63
CA THR A 198 -15.51 16.69 -18.64
C THR A 198 -14.78 17.73 -17.79
N ARG A 199 -14.10 17.30 -16.73
CA ARG A 199 -13.23 18.13 -15.87
C ARG A 199 -11.81 18.30 -16.40
N ARG A 200 -11.56 17.92 -17.66
CA ARG A 200 -10.29 18.07 -18.39
C ARG A 200 -9.13 17.22 -17.87
N TYR A 201 -9.40 16.17 -17.09
CA TYR A 201 -8.39 15.15 -16.83
C TYR A 201 -8.09 14.38 -18.11
N LYS A 202 -6.81 14.21 -18.45
CA LYS A 202 -6.38 13.46 -19.64
C LYS A 202 -6.60 11.96 -19.50
N SER A 203 -6.63 11.46 -18.27
CA SER A 203 -6.87 10.05 -17.93
C SER A 203 -7.25 9.96 -16.45
N PRO A 204 -7.79 8.83 -15.97
CA PRO A 204 -8.12 8.66 -14.56
C PRO A 204 -6.90 8.53 -13.65
N PHE A 205 -5.71 8.28 -14.17
CA PHE A 205 -4.51 8.00 -13.38
C PHE A 205 -4.00 9.24 -12.62
N PHE A 206 -3.46 9.05 -11.41
CA PHE A 206 -2.94 10.14 -10.57
C PHE A 206 -1.99 11.11 -11.30
N PHE A 207 -1.17 10.61 -12.23
CA PHE A 207 -0.20 11.42 -13.00
C PHE A 207 -0.87 12.40 -13.98
N SER A 208 -2.17 12.31 -14.19
CA SER A 208 -2.98 13.29 -14.93
C SER A 208 -3.53 14.42 -14.05
N SER A 209 -3.22 14.42 -12.75
CA SER A 209 -3.65 15.48 -11.81
C SER A 209 -3.06 16.85 -12.17
N GLU A 210 -3.82 17.89 -11.85
CA GLU A 210 -3.42 19.27 -12.11
C GLU A 210 -2.21 19.66 -11.24
N VAL A 211 -2.15 19.21 -9.98
CA VAL A 211 -1.03 19.49 -9.07
C VAL A 211 0.31 18.99 -9.62
N LEU A 212 0.35 17.78 -10.21
CA LEU A 212 1.58 17.23 -10.80
C LEU A 212 1.99 17.95 -12.10
N SER A 213 1.04 18.51 -12.85
CA SER A 213 1.37 19.34 -14.01
C SER A 213 2.02 20.68 -13.64
N LYS A 214 1.84 21.11 -12.38
CA LYS A 214 2.26 22.42 -11.88
C LYS A 214 3.46 22.36 -10.94
N CYS A 215 3.88 21.17 -10.49
CA CYS A 215 4.94 20.97 -9.52
C CYS A 215 5.95 19.92 -9.98
N PHE A 216 7.23 20.16 -9.71
CA PHE A 216 8.27 19.18 -9.96
C PHE A 216 8.01 17.92 -9.13
N THR A 217 8.13 16.78 -9.80
CA THR A 217 8.09 15.46 -9.18
C THR A 217 9.44 14.79 -9.37
N ALA A 218 10.02 14.28 -8.29
CA ALA A 218 11.27 13.52 -8.32
C ALA A 218 10.98 12.02 -8.34
N PRO A 219 11.12 11.33 -9.49
CA PRO A 219 10.96 9.88 -9.59
C PRO A 219 12.21 9.16 -9.09
N VAL A 220 12.02 8.19 -8.19
CA VAL A 220 13.06 7.26 -7.73
C VAL A 220 12.57 5.84 -8.03
N GLU A 221 13.34 5.06 -8.78
CA GLU A 221 13.02 3.66 -9.07
C GLU A 221 13.84 2.74 -8.16
N LEU A 222 13.17 1.95 -7.33
CA LEU A 222 13.79 0.89 -6.55
C LEU A 222 14.21 -0.25 -7.48
N SER A 223 15.53 -0.38 -7.67
CA SER A 223 16.11 -1.26 -8.69
C SER A 223 16.36 -2.69 -8.21
N ARG A 224 16.71 -2.88 -6.93
CA ARG A 224 17.08 -4.19 -6.36
C ARG A 224 15.85 -5.05 -6.08
N VAL A 225 15.79 -6.23 -6.71
CA VAL A 225 14.76 -7.26 -6.47
C VAL A 225 15.22 -8.19 -5.35
N PHE A 226 14.41 -8.35 -4.32
CA PHE A 226 14.68 -9.22 -3.17
C PHE A 226 13.93 -10.56 -3.22
N ARG A 227 12.80 -10.61 -3.94
CA ARG A 227 11.87 -11.76 -3.91
C ARG A 227 12.24 -12.87 -4.88
N GLN A 228 12.68 -12.54 -6.09
CA GLN A 228 13.01 -13.50 -7.14
C GLN A 228 14.52 -13.60 -7.34
N THR A 229 15.02 -14.82 -7.53
CA THR A 229 16.43 -15.10 -7.82
C THR A 229 16.68 -15.58 -9.26
N ASP A 230 15.64 -16.10 -9.93
CA ASP A 230 15.72 -16.54 -11.33
C ASP A 230 15.77 -15.35 -12.30
N SER A 231 16.94 -15.12 -12.89
CA SER A 231 17.18 -14.04 -13.83
C SER A 231 16.34 -14.13 -15.11
N SER A 232 16.07 -15.34 -15.60
CA SER A 232 15.27 -15.53 -16.82
C SER A 232 13.81 -15.17 -16.57
N PHE A 233 13.27 -15.58 -15.42
CA PHE A 233 11.92 -15.21 -15.02
C PHE A 233 11.80 -13.71 -14.75
N ILE A 234 12.79 -13.09 -14.08
CA ILE A 234 12.84 -11.65 -13.86
C ILE A 234 12.82 -10.88 -15.19
N ASP A 235 13.59 -11.32 -16.18
CA ASP A 235 13.65 -10.69 -17.50
C ASP A 235 12.28 -10.75 -18.21
N ILE A 236 11.66 -11.92 -18.28
CA ILE A 236 10.33 -12.11 -18.87
C ILE A 236 9.28 -11.22 -18.20
N LEU A 237 9.26 -11.16 -16.87
CA LEU A 237 8.37 -10.25 -16.14
C LEU A 237 8.63 -8.77 -16.47
N SER A 238 9.88 -8.40 -16.80
CA SER A 238 10.23 -7.04 -17.22
C SER A 238 9.65 -6.73 -18.59
N LYS A 239 9.75 -7.68 -19.51
CA LYS A 239 9.22 -7.56 -20.86
C LYS A 239 7.69 -7.47 -20.86
N ILE A 240 7.01 -8.30 -20.05
CA ILE A 240 5.56 -8.22 -19.85
C ILE A 240 5.17 -6.84 -19.32
N ARG A 241 5.84 -6.38 -18.26
CA ARG A 241 5.61 -5.05 -17.65
C ARG A 241 5.69 -3.91 -18.66
N LEU A 242 6.60 -3.99 -19.63
CA LEU A 242 6.85 -2.96 -20.63
C LEU A 242 6.08 -3.17 -21.94
N GLY A 243 5.29 -4.24 -22.06
CA GLY A 243 4.63 -4.61 -23.32
C GLY A 243 5.61 -4.99 -24.44
N LYS A 244 6.80 -5.48 -24.09
CA LYS A 244 7.88 -5.88 -25.01
C LYS A 244 8.10 -7.40 -25.04
N VAL A 245 7.11 -8.16 -24.59
CA VAL A 245 7.17 -9.64 -24.57
C VAL A 245 7.19 -10.16 -26.00
N THR A 246 8.05 -11.14 -26.28
CA THR A 246 8.16 -11.80 -27.58
C THR A 246 7.42 -13.14 -27.58
N ASP A 247 7.16 -13.68 -28.77
CA ASP A 247 6.56 -15.01 -28.91
C ASP A 247 7.42 -16.11 -28.26
N ALA A 248 8.75 -15.95 -28.24
CA ALA A 248 9.66 -16.86 -27.56
C ALA A 248 9.50 -16.80 -26.03
N ASP A 249 9.32 -15.61 -25.46
CA ASP A 249 9.04 -15.44 -24.03
C ASP A 249 7.68 -16.06 -23.67
N LEU A 250 6.66 -15.85 -24.50
CA LEU A 250 5.34 -16.45 -24.31
C LEU A 250 5.39 -17.98 -24.46
N ALA A 251 6.15 -18.50 -25.42
CA ALA A 251 6.36 -19.94 -25.58
C ALA A 251 7.04 -20.54 -24.34
N TRP A 252 8.03 -19.85 -23.76
CA TRP A 252 8.67 -20.28 -22.51
C TRP A 252 7.68 -20.35 -21.34
N ILE A 253 6.81 -19.35 -21.18
CA ILE A 253 5.74 -19.38 -20.16
C ILE A 253 4.77 -20.53 -20.44
N ASN A 254 4.35 -20.68 -21.69
CA ASN A 254 3.35 -21.66 -22.10
C ASN A 254 3.83 -23.11 -21.95
N GLN A 255 5.14 -23.36 -21.82
CA GLN A 255 5.66 -24.69 -21.42
C GLN A 255 5.13 -25.16 -20.05
N ARG A 256 4.62 -24.23 -19.22
CA ARG A 256 3.98 -24.53 -17.93
C ARG A 256 2.48 -24.83 -18.03
N THR A 257 1.87 -24.71 -19.22
CA THR A 257 0.46 -25.05 -19.44
C THR A 257 0.28 -26.56 -19.69
N ASN A 258 -0.92 -27.08 -19.45
CA ASN A 258 -1.28 -28.50 -19.61
C ASN A 258 -0.39 -29.48 -18.82
N GLN A 259 0.28 -29.01 -17.78
CA GLN A 259 1.00 -29.88 -16.86
C GLN A 259 0.01 -30.56 -15.91
N GLN A 260 0.33 -31.79 -15.52
CA GLN A 260 -0.39 -32.44 -14.43
C GLN A 260 -0.16 -31.61 -13.16
N LEU A 261 -1.24 -31.17 -12.52
CA LEU A 261 -1.12 -30.40 -11.28
C LEU A 261 -0.44 -31.26 -10.21
N PRO A 262 0.54 -30.69 -9.48
CA PRO A 262 1.15 -31.41 -8.36
C PRO A 262 0.13 -31.61 -7.24
N ASP A 263 0.41 -32.59 -6.39
CA ASP A 263 -0.29 -32.82 -5.12
C ASP A 263 0.66 -32.42 -3.98
N PRO A 264 0.28 -31.49 -3.08
CA PRO A 264 -1.01 -30.80 -2.99
C PRO A 264 -1.27 -29.82 -4.14
N THR A 265 -2.54 -29.66 -4.49
CA THR A 265 -2.98 -28.74 -5.56
C THR A 265 -2.50 -27.31 -5.24
N PRO A 266 -1.81 -26.64 -6.19
CA PRO A 266 -1.45 -25.24 -6.05
C PRO A 266 -2.70 -24.35 -6.02
N VAL A 267 -2.57 -23.20 -5.36
CA VAL A 267 -3.64 -22.19 -5.34
C VAL A 267 -4.08 -21.79 -6.76
N VAL A 268 -5.38 -21.75 -7.00
CA VAL A 268 -5.96 -21.37 -8.30
C VAL A 268 -6.25 -19.87 -8.32
N LEU A 269 -5.56 -19.15 -9.20
CA LEU A 269 -5.83 -17.74 -9.44
C LEU A 269 -6.98 -17.57 -10.43
N THR A 270 -8.02 -16.83 -10.03
CA THR A 270 -9.18 -16.54 -10.87
C THR A 270 -9.39 -15.03 -11.03
N PRO A 271 -10.06 -14.58 -12.12
CA PRO A 271 -10.26 -13.15 -12.37
C PRO A 271 -11.31 -12.49 -11.47
N THR A 272 -12.17 -13.26 -10.78
CA THR A 272 -13.25 -12.72 -9.94
C THR A 272 -13.32 -13.42 -8.60
N ASN A 273 -13.67 -12.67 -7.54
CA ASN A 273 -13.88 -13.24 -6.20
C ASN A 273 -14.94 -14.34 -6.23
N ALA A 274 -16.04 -14.16 -6.97
CA ALA A 274 -17.09 -15.17 -7.08
C ALA A 274 -16.57 -16.52 -7.62
N SER A 275 -15.61 -16.50 -8.56
CA SER A 275 -14.98 -17.73 -9.06
C SER A 275 -14.08 -18.37 -8.02
N ALA A 276 -13.28 -17.59 -7.29
CA ALA A 276 -12.44 -18.10 -6.20
C ALA A 276 -13.30 -18.68 -5.06
N ASP A 277 -14.39 -17.98 -4.69
CA ASP A 277 -15.33 -18.41 -3.67
C ASP A 277 -16.00 -19.73 -4.04
N GLU A 278 -16.35 -19.92 -5.31
CA GLU A 278 -16.94 -21.17 -5.78
C GLU A 278 -15.95 -22.33 -5.72
N ILE A 279 -14.72 -22.14 -6.19
CA ILE A 279 -13.66 -23.16 -6.09
C ILE A 279 -13.41 -23.53 -4.63
N ASN A 280 -13.34 -22.54 -3.74
CA ASN A 280 -13.15 -22.76 -2.32
C ASN A 280 -14.32 -23.50 -1.68
N ARG A 281 -15.56 -23.16 -2.05
CA ARG A 281 -16.79 -23.83 -1.58
C ARG A 281 -16.81 -25.29 -2.02
N GLU A 282 -16.51 -25.56 -3.29
CA GLU A 282 -16.43 -26.93 -3.82
C GLU A 282 -15.32 -27.73 -3.14
N GLY A 283 -14.14 -27.15 -2.98
CA GLY A 283 -13.00 -27.78 -2.30
C GLY A 283 -13.35 -28.17 -0.86
N LEU A 284 -13.99 -27.28 -0.12
CA LEU A 284 -14.43 -27.54 1.26
C LEU A 284 -15.56 -28.58 1.32
N ALA A 285 -16.47 -28.59 0.34
CA ALA A 285 -17.57 -29.54 0.27
C ALA A 285 -17.09 -30.99 0.01
N ARG A 286 -15.98 -31.16 -0.71
CA ARG A 286 -15.39 -32.48 -1.02
C ARG A 286 -14.74 -33.16 0.18
N ILE A 287 -14.39 -32.41 1.23
CA ILE A 287 -13.79 -32.98 2.42
C ILE A 287 -14.87 -33.59 3.32
N GLU A 288 -14.68 -34.83 3.75
CA GLU A 288 -15.53 -35.50 4.74
C GLU A 288 -15.36 -34.87 6.14
N GLY A 289 -16.36 -35.00 6.99
CA GLY A 289 -16.33 -34.48 8.36
C GLY A 289 -17.09 -33.16 8.55
N GLU A 290 -17.23 -32.77 9.82
CA GLU A 290 -18.00 -31.60 10.22
C GLU A 290 -17.20 -30.31 10.03
N ALA A 291 -17.86 -29.29 9.49
CA ALA A 291 -17.28 -27.96 9.37
C ALA A 291 -17.34 -27.22 10.72
N GLN A 292 -16.22 -26.65 11.14
CA GLN A 292 -16.15 -25.71 12.26
C GLN A 292 -16.15 -24.27 11.74
N LYS A 293 -16.86 -23.40 12.47
CA LYS A 293 -16.98 -21.98 12.14
C LYS A 293 -16.35 -21.14 13.22
N TYR A 294 -15.43 -20.27 12.82
CA TYR A 294 -14.76 -19.30 13.68
C TYR A 294 -15.26 -17.91 13.33
N LYS A 295 -16.01 -17.29 14.25
CA LYS A 295 -16.52 -15.94 14.07
C LYS A 295 -15.50 -14.92 14.59
N GLY A 296 -15.04 -14.06 13.68
CA GLY A 296 -14.17 -12.94 14.01
C GLY A 296 -14.88 -11.87 14.84
N CYS A 297 -14.10 -11.10 15.58
CA CYS A 297 -14.59 -10.05 16.45
C CYS A 297 -14.18 -8.68 15.91
N ILE A 298 -15.14 -7.78 15.72
CA ILE A 298 -14.90 -6.38 15.36
C ILE A 298 -15.21 -5.51 16.58
N VAL A 299 -14.27 -4.64 16.95
CA VAL A 299 -14.40 -3.69 18.06
C VAL A 299 -14.06 -2.29 17.56
N GLY A 300 -14.83 -1.28 17.96
CA GLY A 300 -14.58 0.12 17.62
C GLY A 300 -14.93 0.48 16.16
N ASP A 301 -14.29 1.54 15.64
CA ASP A 301 -14.50 2.08 14.30
C ASP A 301 -13.66 1.32 13.26
N PHE A 302 -14.08 0.12 12.88
CA PHE A 302 -13.44 -0.70 11.84
C PHE A 302 -14.29 -0.75 10.57
N LYS A 303 -14.15 0.28 9.72
CA LYS A 303 -14.96 0.49 8.50
C LYS A 303 -14.34 -0.16 7.26
N VAL A 304 -14.20 -1.47 7.29
CA VAL A 304 -13.86 -2.28 6.11
C VAL A 304 -15.08 -3.12 5.78
N GLU A 305 -15.52 -3.09 4.51
CA GLU A 305 -16.62 -3.95 4.04
C GLU A 305 -16.27 -5.42 4.33
N GLU A 306 -17.27 -6.24 4.67
CA GLU A 306 -17.05 -7.63 5.12
C GLU A 306 -16.27 -8.47 4.10
N ASP A 307 -16.49 -8.22 2.80
CA ASP A 307 -15.82 -8.85 1.66
C ASP A 307 -14.38 -8.35 1.43
N ARG A 308 -13.94 -7.35 2.19
CA ARG A 308 -12.59 -6.75 2.12
C ARG A 308 -11.80 -6.91 3.42
N LEU A 309 -12.33 -7.68 4.36
CA LEU A 309 -11.59 -8.02 5.57
C LEU A 309 -10.33 -8.81 5.22
N PRO A 310 -9.24 -8.67 5.99
CA PRO A 310 -8.00 -9.39 5.72
C PRO A 310 -8.14 -10.90 5.94
N SER A 311 -9.20 -11.35 6.61
CA SER A 311 -9.60 -12.74 6.73
C SER A 311 -11.13 -12.81 6.85
N PRO A 312 -11.77 -13.92 6.46
CA PRO A 312 -13.23 -14.03 6.52
C PRO A 312 -13.78 -13.74 7.91
N LEU A 313 -14.85 -12.93 7.99
CA LEU A 313 -15.55 -12.68 9.25
C LEU A 313 -16.07 -13.99 9.88
N ILE A 314 -16.54 -14.91 9.05
CA ILE A 314 -16.87 -16.28 9.43
C ILE A 314 -15.91 -17.18 8.66
N LEU A 315 -14.89 -17.67 9.35
CA LEU A 315 -13.94 -18.62 8.80
C LEU A 315 -14.50 -20.03 9.00
N GLU A 316 -14.91 -20.66 7.90
CA GLU A 316 -15.44 -22.03 7.88
C GLU A 316 -14.36 -22.99 7.39
N LEU A 317 -14.03 -23.99 8.20
CA LEU A 317 -12.94 -24.94 7.95
C LEU A 317 -13.35 -26.37 8.29
N LYS A 318 -12.65 -27.32 7.66
CA LYS A 318 -12.64 -28.75 7.99
C LYS A 318 -11.20 -29.19 8.22
N ILE A 319 -11.00 -30.31 8.92
CA ILE A 319 -9.70 -31.01 8.87
C ILE A 319 -9.40 -31.34 7.41
N ASP A 320 -8.14 -31.27 6.99
CA ASP A 320 -7.66 -31.35 5.61
C ASP A 320 -8.03 -30.16 4.69
N ALA A 321 -8.67 -29.10 5.19
CA ALA A 321 -8.94 -27.91 4.39
C ALA A 321 -7.64 -27.21 3.95
N ARG A 322 -7.64 -26.77 2.68
CA ARG A 322 -6.55 -26.00 2.08
C ARG A 322 -6.65 -24.55 2.51
N VAL A 323 -5.59 -24.01 3.13
CA VAL A 323 -5.60 -22.65 3.67
C VAL A 323 -4.37 -21.85 3.27
N MET A 324 -4.54 -20.54 3.20
CA MET A 324 -3.48 -19.56 3.05
C MET A 324 -3.44 -18.63 4.25
N PHE A 325 -2.23 -18.35 4.73
CA PHE A 325 -1.99 -17.38 5.79
C PHE A 325 -2.17 -15.96 5.27
N THR A 326 -2.90 -15.13 6.01
CA THR A 326 -3.24 -13.75 5.62
C THR A 326 -2.41 -12.69 6.36
N ARG A 327 -1.49 -13.12 7.23
CA ARG A 327 -0.63 -12.26 8.03
C ARG A 327 0.75 -12.89 8.24
N ASN A 328 1.79 -12.07 8.31
CA ASN A 328 3.11 -12.51 8.74
C ASN A 328 3.13 -12.87 10.23
N ASP A 329 3.81 -13.96 10.58
CA ASP A 329 4.06 -14.36 11.97
C ASP A 329 5.16 -13.51 12.61
N SER A 330 5.01 -13.17 13.89
CA SER A 330 6.03 -12.42 14.64
C SER A 330 7.32 -13.23 14.84
N GLU A 331 7.20 -14.55 14.99
CA GLU A 331 8.34 -15.46 15.12
C GLU A 331 8.90 -15.89 13.76
N LYS A 332 8.36 -15.33 12.66
CA LYS A 332 8.76 -15.62 11.27
C LYS A 332 8.59 -17.10 10.89
N ARG A 333 7.66 -17.82 11.53
CA ARG A 333 7.32 -19.22 11.17
C ARG A 333 6.63 -19.31 9.81
N TRP A 334 5.87 -18.29 9.45
CA TRP A 334 5.23 -18.12 8.13
C TRP A 334 5.17 -16.65 7.72
N VAL A 335 4.83 -16.42 6.46
CA VAL A 335 4.55 -15.09 5.90
C VAL A 335 3.16 -15.06 5.28
N ASN A 336 2.61 -13.87 5.05
CA ASN A 336 1.38 -13.70 4.30
C ASN A 336 1.54 -14.32 2.90
N GLY A 337 0.63 -15.23 2.54
CA GLY A 337 0.68 -16.04 1.34
C GLY A 337 1.25 -17.45 1.54
N THR A 338 1.79 -17.79 2.73
CA THR A 338 2.16 -19.18 3.03
C THR A 338 0.92 -20.08 2.90
N LEU A 339 1.08 -21.26 2.31
CA LEU A 339 0.03 -22.25 2.12
C LEU A 339 0.22 -23.41 3.10
N GLY A 340 -0.88 -24.09 3.41
CA GLY A 340 -0.85 -25.30 4.20
C GLY A 340 -2.19 -26.01 4.25
N ARG A 341 -2.25 -27.04 5.08
CA ARG A 341 -3.42 -27.90 5.29
C ARG A 341 -3.76 -27.97 6.77
N VAL A 342 -5.03 -27.82 7.11
CA VAL A 342 -5.50 -27.92 8.50
C VAL A 342 -5.38 -29.35 8.99
N VAL A 343 -4.71 -29.58 10.12
CA VAL A 343 -4.53 -30.92 10.73
C VAL A 343 -5.24 -31.06 12.07
N GLU A 344 -5.46 -29.97 12.78
CA GLU A 344 -6.20 -29.95 14.04
C GLU A 344 -6.98 -28.63 14.17
N MET A 345 -8.15 -28.71 14.81
CA MET A 345 -9.02 -27.57 15.05
C MET A 345 -9.57 -27.60 16.47
N THR A 346 -9.32 -26.54 17.24
CA THR A 346 -9.88 -26.34 18.58
C THR A 346 -10.48 -24.95 18.69
N SER A 347 -11.17 -24.66 19.80
CA SER A 347 -11.69 -23.29 20.03
C SER A 347 -10.60 -22.22 20.23
N GLY A 348 -9.37 -22.62 20.60
CA GLY A 348 -8.28 -21.68 20.93
C GLY A 348 -7.15 -21.62 19.90
N HIS A 349 -6.96 -22.66 19.10
CA HIS A 349 -5.91 -22.73 18.07
C HIS A 349 -6.32 -23.65 16.91
N ILE A 350 -5.70 -23.42 15.75
CA ILE A 350 -5.79 -24.26 14.56
C ILE A 350 -4.37 -24.68 14.21
N SER A 351 -4.11 -25.98 14.08
CA SER A 351 -2.81 -26.48 13.66
C SER A 351 -2.80 -26.68 12.15
N VAL A 352 -1.80 -26.13 11.48
CA VAL A 352 -1.66 -26.15 10.02
C VAL A 352 -0.34 -26.80 9.65
N GLU A 353 -0.38 -27.85 8.85
CA GLU A 353 0.78 -28.43 8.19
C GLU A 353 1.15 -27.54 7.00
N LEU A 354 2.33 -26.91 7.05
CA LEU A 354 2.81 -26.02 5.99
C LEU A 354 3.26 -26.81 4.75
N ASP A 355 3.08 -26.21 3.57
CA ASP A 355 3.67 -26.74 2.34
C ASP A 355 5.21 -26.69 2.35
N GLU A 356 5.84 -27.49 1.50
CA GLU A 356 7.30 -27.61 1.37
C GLU A 356 8.02 -26.24 1.49
N GLY A 357 8.99 -26.17 2.41
CA GLY A 357 9.72 -24.95 2.76
C GLY A 357 9.34 -24.33 4.10
N GLY A 358 8.20 -24.74 4.70
CA GLY A 358 7.84 -24.45 6.09
C GLY A 358 8.16 -25.64 7.01
N ARG A 359 8.79 -25.39 8.17
CA ARG A 359 9.17 -26.48 9.09
C ARG A 359 7.96 -26.97 9.88
N GLY A 360 7.24 -27.95 9.35
CA GLY A 360 6.30 -28.80 10.09
C GLY A 360 4.92 -28.19 10.37
N ILE A 361 4.23 -28.78 11.34
CA ILE A 361 2.93 -28.33 11.83
C ILE A 361 3.12 -27.10 12.71
N VAL A 362 2.34 -26.05 12.47
CA VAL A 362 2.37 -24.82 13.25
C VAL A 362 1.02 -24.56 13.89
N ASP A 363 1.04 -24.13 15.15
CA ASP A 363 -0.17 -23.69 15.85
C ASP A 363 -0.44 -22.21 15.55
N VAL A 364 -1.63 -21.98 15.02
CA VAL A 364 -2.14 -20.68 14.61
C VAL A 364 -3.15 -20.21 15.64
N THR A 365 -2.92 -19.04 16.21
CA THR A 365 -3.83 -18.36 17.15
C THR A 365 -4.47 -17.13 16.50
N PRO A 366 -5.58 -16.61 17.06
CA PRO A 366 -6.21 -15.42 16.53
C PRO A 366 -5.26 -14.22 16.49
N SER A 367 -5.29 -13.50 15.36
CA SER A 367 -4.52 -12.30 15.09
C SER A 367 -5.42 -11.08 15.08
N THR A 368 -4.90 -9.94 15.53
CA THR A 368 -5.63 -8.65 15.51
C THR A 368 -5.07 -7.70 14.45
N TRP A 369 -5.92 -7.26 13.53
CA TRP A 369 -5.66 -6.15 12.61
C TRP A 369 -6.27 -4.87 13.17
N GLU A 370 -5.53 -3.78 13.07
CA GLU A 370 -5.90 -2.49 13.65
C GLU A 370 -6.24 -1.51 12.53
N SER A 371 -7.28 -0.72 12.74
CA SER A 371 -7.59 0.46 11.93
C SER A 371 -7.11 1.71 12.65
N TYR A 372 -6.41 2.58 11.93
CA TYR A 372 -5.80 3.77 12.50
C TYR A 372 -6.51 5.04 12.04
N ARG A 373 -6.60 6.02 12.96
CA ARG A 373 -6.84 7.43 12.63
C ARG A 373 -5.68 8.25 13.15
N TYR A 374 -5.29 9.27 12.39
CA TYR A 374 -4.28 10.21 12.86
C TYR A 374 -4.91 11.31 13.71
N ARG A 375 -4.23 11.69 14.79
CA ARG A 375 -4.52 12.90 15.57
C ARG A 375 -3.23 13.65 15.85
N TYR A 376 -3.36 14.93 16.18
CA TYR A 376 -2.28 15.68 16.78
C TYR A 376 -2.27 15.41 18.29
N ASP A 377 -1.13 15.01 18.83
CA ASP A 377 -0.91 14.92 20.27
C ASP A 377 -0.38 16.26 20.77
N GLU A 378 -1.16 16.99 21.55
CA GLU A 378 -0.81 18.34 22.01
C GLU A 378 0.30 18.33 23.05
N VAL A 379 0.44 17.25 23.82
CA VAL A 379 1.46 17.15 24.87
C VAL A 379 2.81 16.81 24.26
N ALA A 380 2.82 15.87 23.31
CA ALA A 380 4.03 15.44 22.63
C ALA A 380 4.33 16.23 21.33
N GLU A 381 3.50 17.22 21.01
CA GLU A 381 3.55 18.08 19.82
C GLU A 381 3.77 17.32 18.49
N ARG A 382 3.15 16.15 18.36
CA ARG A 382 3.45 15.21 17.26
C ARG A 382 2.20 14.62 16.64
N VAL A 383 2.29 14.28 15.36
CA VAL A 383 1.28 13.49 14.66
C VAL A 383 1.39 12.03 15.10
N VAL A 384 0.30 11.50 15.67
CA VAL A 384 0.24 10.10 16.14
C VAL A 384 -0.88 9.35 15.44
N ALA A 385 -0.60 8.09 15.08
CA ALA A 385 -1.62 7.14 14.68
C ALA A 385 -2.25 6.54 15.96
N VAL A 386 -3.57 6.53 16.02
CA VAL A 386 -4.35 5.97 17.13
C VAL A 386 -5.22 4.84 16.59
N VAL A 387 -5.21 3.72 17.29
CA VAL A 387 -6.13 2.61 16.99
C VAL A 387 -7.55 3.07 17.32
N VAL A 388 -8.42 3.08 16.31
CA VAL A 388 -9.84 3.45 16.48
C VAL A 388 -10.77 2.25 16.40
N GLY A 389 -10.29 1.13 15.86
CA GLY A 389 -10.99 -0.13 15.83
C GLY A 389 -10.04 -1.27 15.53
N SER A 390 -10.52 -2.49 15.75
CA SER A 390 -9.75 -3.71 15.53
C SER A 390 -10.64 -4.84 15.03
N PHE A 391 -10.07 -5.70 14.20
CA PHE A 391 -10.64 -6.97 13.78
C PHE A 391 -9.74 -8.09 14.29
N THR A 392 -10.31 -9.07 15.00
CA THR A 392 -9.58 -10.23 15.52
C THR A 392 -10.15 -11.51 14.92
N GLN A 393 -9.30 -12.31 14.27
CA GLN A 393 -9.65 -13.58 13.62
C GLN A 393 -8.39 -14.43 13.42
N PHE A 394 -8.54 -15.74 13.23
CA PHE A 394 -7.44 -16.58 12.75
C PHE A 394 -6.93 -16.03 11.40
N PRO A 395 -5.61 -15.83 11.22
CA PRO A 395 -5.03 -15.28 10.00
C PRO A 395 -4.97 -16.30 8.86
N LEU A 396 -6.12 -16.88 8.53
CA LEU A 396 -6.31 -17.93 7.55
C LEU A 396 -7.49 -17.61 6.63
N GLN A 397 -7.40 -18.09 5.40
CA GLN A 397 -8.52 -18.16 4.45
C GLN A 397 -8.40 -19.42 3.59
N LEU A 398 -9.49 -19.87 3.00
CA LEU A 398 -9.48 -20.98 2.05
C LEU A 398 -8.67 -20.62 0.81
N ALA A 399 -7.93 -21.59 0.27
CA ALA A 399 -6.93 -21.33 -0.79
C ALA A 399 -6.72 -22.50 -1.76
N TRP A 400 -7.83 -23.03 -2.29
CA TRP A 400 -7.77 -24.07 -3.32
C TRP A 400 -7.23 -23.57 -4.66
#